data_AF-A0A2H0RC50-F1
#
_entry.id   AF-A0A2H0RC50-F1
#
_cell.length_a   1.000
_cell.length_b   1.000
_cell.length_c   1.000
_cell.angle_alpha   90.00
_cell.angle_beta   90.00
_cell.angle_gamma   90.00
#
_symmetry.space_group_name_H-M   'P 1'
#
loop_
_entity.id
_entity.type
_entity.pdbx_description
1 polymer ?
#
loop_
_entity_poly.entity_id
_entity_poly.type
_entity_poly.pdbx_seq_one_letter_code
_entity_poly.pdbx_strand_id
1 'polypeptide(L)' 'MKGFSNILNAELVDLKKCDLVMLLLPAGISSHFEIGIAYGLGKKVVLVWPIANPEIVYLIFDKVYMDTSSFLNDLPNL' A
#
# COMPACT_ATOMS: atom_id res chain seq x y z
N MET A 1 16.02 17.00 11.66
CA MET A 1 15.43 17.12 10.31
C MET A 1 16.16 16.31 9.23
N LYS A 2 17.50 16.30 9.11
CA LYS A 2 18.21 15.54 8.05
C LYS A 2 17.89 14.03 8.00
N GLY A 3 17.74 13.37 9.15
CA GLY A 3 17.40 11.94 9.21
C GLY A 3 16.04 11.57 8.59
N PHE A 4 15.00 12.37 8.87
CA PHE A 4 13.66 12.14 8.30
C PHE A 4 13.61 12.32 6.78
N SER A 5 14.38 13.29 6.24
CA SER A 5 14.47 13.46 4.78
C SER A 5 15.13 12.27 4.10
N ASN A 6 16.09 11.60 4.76
CA ASN A 6 16.73 10.42 4.19
C ASN A 6 15.77 9.22 4.13
N ILE A 7 14.91 9.07 5.14
CA ILE A 7 13.88 8.02 5.17
C ILE A 7 12.89 8.23 4.02
N LEU A 8 12.32 9.44 3.91
CA LEU A 8 11.38 9.76 2.83
C LEU A 8 12.01 9.57 1.45
N ASN A 9 13.27 9.99 1.26
CA ASN A 9 13.95 9.83 -0.03
C ASN A 9 14.17 8.35 -0.38
N ALA A 10 14.50 7.51 0.60
CA ALA A 10 14.64 6.07 0.38
C ALA A 10 13.30 5.43 0.00
N GLU A 11 12.23 5.73 0.75
CA GLU A 11 10.87 5.25 0.46
C GLU A 11 10.40 5.67 -0.94
N LEU A 12 10.61 6.94 -1.32
CA LEU A 12 10.25 7.42 -2.66
C LEU A 12 11.04 6.74 -3.79
N VAL A 13 12.29 6.33 -3.53
CA VAL A 13 13.08 5.57 -4.51
C VAL A 13 12.49 4.18 -4.70
N ASP A 14 12.11 3.51 -3.62
CA ASP A 14 11.55 2.16 -3.68
C ASP A 14 10.14 2.16 -4.27
N LEU A 15 9.29 3.12 -3.87
CA LEU A 15 7.96 3.33 -4.45
C LEU A 15 8.02 3.55 -5.97
N LYS A 16 9.02 4.31 -6.47
CA LYS A 16 9.18 4.52 -7.92
C LYS A 16 9.61 3.25 -8.66
N LYS A 17 10.37 2.36 -8.02
CA LYS A 17 10.93 1.15 -8.63
C LYS A 17 10.01 -0.07 -8.56
N CYS A 18 9.12 -0.14 -7.58
CA CYS A 18 8.21 -1.27 -7.43
C CYS A 18 7.15 -1.32 -8.54
N ASP A 19 6.60 -2.50 -8.79
CA ASP A 19 5.46 -2.71 -9.68
C ASP A 19 4.13 -2.66 -8.92
N LEU A 20 4.15 -3.07 -7.65
CA LEU A 20 3.00 -3.19 -6.77
C LEU A 20 3.35 -2.73 -5.35
N VAL A 21 2.40 -2.06 -4.70
CA VAL A 21 2.47 -1.68 -3.28
C VAL A 21 1.28 -2.28 -2.53
N MET A 22 1.52 -2.78 -1.33
CA MET A 22 0.51 -3.43 -0.52
C MET A 22 0.32 -2.71 0.81
N LEU A 23 -0.94 -2.46 1.18
CA LEU A 23 -1.32 -2.01 2.51
C LEU A 23 -1.88 -3.19 3.31
N LEU A 24 -1.20 -3.54 4.40
CA LEU A 24 -1.65 -4.56 5.34
C LEU A 24 -2.33 -3.88 6.54
N LEU A 25 -3.64 -4.06 6.73
CA LEU A 25 -4.31 -3.52 7.91
C LEU A 25 -4.11 -4.44 9.15
N PRO A 26 -4.07 -3.88 10.37
CA PRO A 26 -4.04 -2.45 10.66
C PRO A 26 -2.71 -1.82 10.26
N ALA A 27 -2.76 -0.65 9.63
CA ALA A 27 -1.59 0.08 9.14
C ALA A 27 -1.45 1.44 9.82
N GLY A 28 -0.22 1.94 9.91
CA GLY A 28 0.07 3.28 10.42
C GLY A 28 -0.31 4.39 9.45
N ILE A 29 -0.33 5.63 9.94
CA ILE A 29 -0.62 6.82 9.12
C ILE A 29 0.38 6.94 7.95
N SER A 30 1.67 6.68 8.19
CA SER A 30 2.70 6.72 7.13
C SER A 30 2.40 5.76 5.99
N SER A 31 2.00 4.52 6.29
CA SER A 31 1.65 3.53 5.27
C SER A 31 0.43 3.97 4.43
N HIS A 32 -0.54 4.67 5.03
CA HIS A 32 -1.66 5.27 4.30
C HIS A 32 -1.22 6.46 3.42
N PHE A 33 -0.19 7.21 3.82
CA PHE A 33 0.42 8.22 2.95
C PHE A 33 1.17 7.58 1.78
N GLU A 34 1.97 6.55 2.05
CA GLU A 34 2.74 5.83 1.04
C GLU A 34 1.85 5.16 -0.01
N ILE A 35 0.71 4.56 0.39
CA ILE A 35 -0.23 3.99 -0.58
C ILE A 35 -0.87 5.07 -1.47
N GLY A 36 -1.14 6.26 -0.91
CA GLY A 36 -1.61 7.41 -1.68
C GLY A 36 -0.56 7.90 -2.67
N ILE A 37 0.72 7.94 -2.27
CA ILE A 37 1.83 8.27 -3.16
C ILE A 37 1.96 7.21 -4.27
N ALA A 38 1.90 5.92 -3.92
CA ALA A 38 1.97 4.81 -4.86
C ALA A 38 0.87 4.91 -5.93
N TYR A 39 -0.37 5.15 -5.51
CA TYR A 39 -1.50 5.38 -6.41
C TYR A 39 -1.26 6.60 -7.32
N GLY A 40 -0.77 7.72 -6.77
CA GLY A 40 -0.42 8.91 -7.55
C GLY A 40 0.72 8.68 -8.56
N LEU A 41 1.59 7.70 -8.33
CA LEU A 41 2.64 7.27 -9.26
C LEU A 41 2.15 6.22 -10.27
N GLY A 42 0.86 5.86 -10.28
CA GLY A 42 0.28 4.86 -11.17
C GLY A 42 0.70 3.43 -10.85
N LYS A 43 1.11 3.15 -9.60
CA LYS A 43 1.45 1.79 -9.15
C LYS A 43 0.20 0.98 -8.89
N LYS A 44 0.30 -0.33 -9.09
CA LYS A 44 -0.74 -1.27 -8.65
C LYS A 44 -0.77 -1.27 -7.13
N VAL A 45 -1.95 -1.12 -6.54
CA VAL A 45 -2.13 -1.00 -5.10
C VAL A 45 -3.10 -2.06 -4.59
N VAL A 46 -2.68 -2.81 -3.59
CA VAL A 46 -3.44 -3.94 -3.02
C VAL A 46 -3.66 -3.73 -1.53
N LEU A 47 -4.87 -4.01 -1.04
CA LEU A 47 -5.18 -4.05 0.38
C LEU A 47 -5.32 -5.49 0.83
N VAL A 48 -4.69 -5.82 1.97
CA VAL A 48 -4.90 -7.09 2.67
C VAL A 48 -5.43 -6.76 4.06
N TRP A 49 -6.48 -7.49 4.47
CA TRP A 49 -7.21 -7.44 5.74
C TRP A 49 -8.57 -6.69 5.69
N PRO A 50 -9.55 -7.03 6.55
CA PRO A 50 -10.84 -6.33 6.58
C PRO A 50 -10.73 -4.85 6.96
N ILE A 51 -11.56 -4.03 6.31
CA ILE A 51 -11.69 -2.60 6.61
C ILE A 51 -12.70 -2.41 7.73
N ALA A 52 -12.21 -2.04 8.92
CA ALA A 52 -13.08 -1.78 10.07
C ALA A 52 -13.86 -0.45 9.94
N ASN A 53 -13.20 0.59 9.42
CA ASN A 53 -13.76 1.93 9.27
C ASN A 53 -13.57 2.39 7.82
N PRO A 54 -14.62 2.38 6.98
CA PRO A 54 -14.52 2.82 5.60
C PRO A 54 -14.15 4.31 5.47
N GLU A 55 -13.20 4.61 4.60
CA GLU A 55 -12.68 5.93 4.25
C GLU A 55 -12.34 5.98 2.75
N ILE A 56 -12.22 7.19 2.19
CA ILE A 56 -12.00 7.39 0.75
C ILE A 56 -10.72 6.72 0.23
N VAL A 57 -9.68 6.62 1.07
CA VAL A 57 -8.41 5.97 0.70
C VAL A 57 -8.61 4.52 0.25
N TYR A 58 -9.61 3.81 0.79
CA TYR A 58 -9.85 2.42 0.43
C TYR A 58 -10.50 2.24 -0.95
N LEU A 59 -10.90 3.33 -1.60
CA LEU A 59 -11.44 3.30 -2.97
C LEU A 59 -10.34 3.30 -4.04
N ILE A 60 -9.07 3.48 -3.68
CA ILE A 60 -7.95 3.54 -4.64
C ILE A 60 -7.38 2.16 -4.99
N PHE A 61 -7.76 1.10 -4.26
CA PHE A 61 -7.14 -0.22 -4.38
C PHE A 61 -7.67 -1.01 -5.59
N ASP A 62 -6.74 -1.62 -6.34
CA ASP A 62 -7.06 -2.49 -7.47
C ASP A 62 -7.65 -3.83 -7.00
N LYS A 63 -7.20 -4.33 -5.85
CA LYS A 63 -7.69 -5.54 -5.20
C LYS A 63 -7.71 -5.37 -3.68
N VAL A 64 -8.71 -5.98 -3.05
CA VAL A 64 -8.89 -6.04 -1.60
C VAL A 64 -9.10 -7.49 -1.17
N TYR A 65 -8.24 -7.99 -0.28
CA TYR A 65 -8.32 -9.33 0.29
C TYR A 65 -8.80 -9.26 1.73
N MET A 66 -9.85 -10.02 2.07
CA MET A 66 -10.47 -9.99 3.40
C MET A 66 -9.73 -10.88 4.42
N ASP A 67 -8.82 -11.71 3.96
CA ASP A 67 -8.02 -12.61 4.82
C ASP A 67 -6.74 -13.04 4.11
N THR A 68 -5.75 -13.48 4.89
CA THR A 68 -4.44 -13.92 4.38
C THR A 68 -4.54 -15.09 3.42
N SER A 69 -5.51 -16.00 3.58
CA SER A 69 -5.64 -17.17 2.72
C SER A 69 -6.06 -16.76 1.31
N SER A 70 -7.05 -15.86 1.20
CA SER A 70 -7.48 -15.31 -0.09
C SER A 70 -6.34 -14.60 -0.82
N PHE A 71 -5.52 -13.84 -0.09
CA PHE A 71 -4.33 -13.19 -0.63
C PHE A 71 -3.28 -14.21 -1.10
N LEU A 72 -2.89 -15.17 -0.25
CA LEU A 72 -1.83 -16.14 -0.58
C LEU A 72 -2.21 -17.02 -1.77
N ASN A 73 -3.50 -17.35 -1.93
CA ASN A 73 -3.98 -18.11 -3.07
C ASN A 73 -3.86 -17.34 -4.41
N ASP A 74 -3.98 -16.01 -4.37
CA ASP A 74 -3.92 -15.16 -5.58
C ASP A 74 -2.56 -14.49 -5.80
N LEU A 75 -1.65 -14.60 -4.82
CA LEU A 75 -0.29 -14.04 -4.90
C LEU A 75 0.47 -14.38 -6.19
N PRO A 76 0.37 -15.60 -6.76
CA PRO A 76 1.01 -15.92 -8.06
C PRO A 76 0.48 -15.12 -9.26
N ASN A 77 -0.68 -14.45 -9.14
CA ASN A 77 -1.34 -13.68 -10.19
C ASN A 77 -1.31 -12.15 -9.94
N LEU A 78 -0.58 -11.72 -8.91
CA LEU A 78 -0.39 -10.30 -8.59
C LEU A 78 0.74 -9.68 -9.39
#